data_AF-A0A8H3WUI2-F1
#
_entry.id   AF-A0A8H3WUI2-F1
#
_cell.length_a   1.000
_cell.length_b   1.000
_cell.length_c   1.000
_cell.angle_alpha   90.00
_cell.angle_beta   90.00
_cell.angle_gamma   90.00
#
_symmetry.space_group_name_H-M   'P 1'
#
loop_
_entity.id
_entity.type
_entity.pdbx_description
1 polymer ?
#
loop_
_entity_poly.entity_id
_entity_poly.type
_entity_poly.pdbx_seq_one_letter_code
_entity_poly.pdbx_strand_id
1 'polypeptide(L)'
;MKFRLFYIWLLLITNAWQALHHTEAKPQIKPTKTGLGGVITEGLGKNCYCFYTDYPAYNETSQLKRQNKQNSCSPKGPGESPFWKSLKPYKGSVKTNGLSGKKRRYYEWDYTHNDIEVYDSNGDHLGSAEPCEGKMIKPPVTGRNIRDKIRKREI
;
A
#
# COMPACT_ATOMS: atom_id res chain seq x y z
N MET A 1 -55.94 -12.80 -0.51
CA MET A 1 -55.03 -13.85 -1.06
C MET A 1 -54.45 -13.36 -2.38
N LYS A 2 -53.13 -13.14 -2.45
CA LYS A 2 -52.31 -13.15 -3.68
C LYS A 2 -50.83 -13.01 -3.28
N PHE A 3 -50.37 -13.94 -2.46
CA PHE A 3 -48.95 -14.28 -2.32
C PHE A 3 -48.66 -15.35 -3.34
N ARG A 4 -47.86 -15.03 -4.37
CA ARG A 4 -47.11 -15.94 -5.25
C ARG A 4 -46.66 -15.11 -6.43
N LEU A 5 -45.36 -14.78 -6.50
CA LEU A 5 -44.62 -14.48 -7.74
C LEU A 5 -43.14 -14.06 -7.48
N PHE A 6 -42.67 -13.96 -6.24
CA PHE A 6 -41.29 -13.51 -5.96
C PHE A 6 -40.21 -14.60 -5.87
N TYR A 7 -40.52 -15.86 -6.21
CA TYR A 7 -39.63 -17.00 -5.93
C TYR A 7 -38.93 -17.63 -7.16
N ILE A 8 -38.83 -16.92 -8.29
CA ILE A 8 -38.20 -17.45 -9.53
C ILE A 8 -37.06 -16.56 -10.04
N TRP A 9 -36.63 -15.54 -9.28
CA TRP A 9 -35.51 -14.66 -9.64
C TRP A 9 -34.36 -14.72 -8.63
N LEU A 10 -33.99 -15.92 -8.17
CA LEU A 10 -32.89 -16.14 -7.22
C LEU A 10 -32.01 -17.38 -7.55
N LEU A 11 -31.95 -17.82 -8.81
CA LEU A 11 -31.27 -19.06 -9.19
C LEU A 11 -30.41 -18.97 -10.47
N LEU A 12 -29.85 -17.79 -10.81
CA LEU A 12 -28.98 -17.64 -11.99
C LEU A 12 -27.74 -16.71 -11.81
N ILE A 13 -27.25 -16.45 -10.58
CA ILE A 13 -26.04 -15.61 -10.38
C ILE A 13 -24.93 -16.30 -9.55
N THR A 14 -24.97 -17.62 -9.36
CA THR A 14 -23.93 -18.34 -8.59
C THR A 14 -22.86 -19.03 -9.41
N ASN A 15 -22.90 -19.01 -10.76
CA ASN A 15 -22.03 -19.86 -11.59
C ASN A 15 -21.07 -19.09 -12.51
N ALA A 16 -20.40 -18.05 -12.01
CA ALA A 16 -19.34 -17.36 -12.78
C ALA A 16 -18.11 -16.94 -11.94
N TRP A 17 -17.96 -17.46 -10.72
CA TRP A 17 -16.84 -17.12 -9.82
C TRP A 17 -15.87 -18.28 -9.58
N GLN A 18 -15.63 -19.12 -10.61
CA GLN A 18 -14.76 -20.29 -10.47
C GLN A 18 -13.87 -20.59 -11.70
N ALA A 19 -13.50 -19.57 -12.48
CA ALA A 19 -12.74 -19.78 -13.73
C ALA A 19 -11.64 -18.73 -14.02
N LEU A 20 -11.01 -18.15 -12.99
CA LEU A 20 -9.96 -17.12 -13.18
C LEU A 20 -8.70 -17.34 -12.33
N HIS A 21 -8.42 -18.60 -11.96
CA HIS A 21 -7.18 -19.00 -11.28
C HIS A 21 -6.51 -20.18 -11.98
N HIS A 22 -6.05 -19.95 -13.21
CA HIS A 22 -5.16 -20.81 -13.99
C HIS A 22 -4.40 -19.86 -14.92
N THR A 23 -3.07 -19.80 -15.04
CA THR A 23 -1.93 -20.56 -14.55
C THR A 23 -0.72 -19.63 -14.74
N GLU A 24 0.03 -19.29 -13.69
CA GLU A 24 1.33 -18.63 -13.88
C GLU A 24 2.38 -19.72 -14.19
N ALA A 25 2.73 -19.85 -15.47
CA ALA A 25 3.83 -20.70 -15.90
C ALA A 25 5.17 -20.05 -15.49
N LYS A 26 5.91 -20.71 -14.58
CA LYS A 26 7.30 -20.35 -14.29
C LYS A 26 8.19 -20.65 -15.52
N PRO A 27 9.03 -19.71 -15.98
CA PRO A 27 9.98 -20.00 -17.05
C PRO A 27 11.06 -20.98 -16.55
N GLN A 28 11.14 -22.13 -17.21
CA GLN A 28 12.17 -23.15 -16.99
C GLN A 28 13.43 -22.77 -17.75
N ILE A 29 14.46 -22.34 -17.04
CA ILE A 29 15.79 -22.08 -17.62
C ILE A 29 16.47 -23.44 -17.80
N LYS A 30 16.77 -23.81 -19.04
CA LYS A 30 17.45 -25.08 -19.37
C LYS A 30 18.96 -24.93 -19.11
N PRO A 31 19.63 -25.91 -18.47
CA PRO A 31 21.07 -25.89 -18.34
C PRO A 31 21.72 -26.26 -19.68
N THR A 32 22.49 -25.35 -20.25
CA THR A 32 23.38 -25.63 -21.39
C THR A 32 24.64 -26.33 -20.90
N LYS A 33 24.97 -27.43 -21.57
CA LYS A 33 26.06 -28.36 -21.26
C LYS A 33 27.42 -27.65 -21.27
N THR A 34 28.12 -27.71 -20.15
CA THR A 34 29.57 -27.51 -20.05
C THR A 34 30.28 -28.72 -20.63
N GLY A 35 31.05 -28.49 -21.68
CA GLY A 35 32.03 -29.44 -22.20
C GLY A 35 33.40 -28.76 -22.25
N LEU A 36 34.43 -29.58 -22.02
CA LEU A 36 35.87 -29.33 -22.15
C LEU A 36 36.45 -28.63 -20.91
N GLY A 37 37.25 -29.26 -20.05
CA GLY A 37 38.22 -30.32 -20.28
C GLY A 37 39.61 -29.73 -19.99
N GLY A 38 40.24 -30.15 -18.90
CA GLY A 38 41.58 -29.67 -18.52
C GLY A 38 42.17 -30.52 -17.40
N VAL A 39 43.10 -31.38 -17.77
CA VAL A 39 43.91 -32.27 -16.93
C VAL A 39 44.88 -31.44 -16.08
N ILE A 40 45.00 -31.73 -14.78
CA ILE A 40 46.04 -31.17 -13.91
C ILE A 40 47.24 -32.12 -13.87
N THR A 41 48.41 -31.63 -14.30
CA THR A 41 49.71 -32.21 -13.92
C THR A 41 50.32 -31.37 -12.80
N GLU A 42 50.95 -32.08 -11.87
CA GLU A 42 51.47 -31.61 -10.59
C GLU A 42 52.63 -30.61 -10.74
N GLY A 43 52.70 -29.63 -9.85
CA GLY A 43 53.79 -28.66 -9.80
C GLY A 43 53.66 -27.71 -8.62
N LEU A 44 54.47 -27.96 -7.60
CA LEU A 44 54.55 -27.26 -6.32
C LEU A 44 54.73 -25.73 -6.47
N GLY A 45 54.00 -24.98 -5.64
CA GLY A 45 54.47 -23.67 -5.17
C GLY A 45 53.52 -22.50 -5.46
N LYS A 46 53.24 -21.77 -4.37
CA LYS A 46 52.55 -20.48 -4.25
C LYS A 46 51.04 -20.60 -4.02
N ASN A 47 50.67 -20.31 -2.76
CA ASN A 47 49.30 -20.02 -2.34
C ASN A 47 48.75 -18.85 -3.14
N CYS A 48 48.09 -19.14 -4.26
CA CYS A 48 47.18 -18.23 -4.92
C CYS A 48 45.79 -18.50 -4.36
N TYR A 49 45.31 -17.64 -3.47
CA TYR A 49 43.88 -17.59 -3.16
C TYR A 49 43.15 -17.11 -4.41
N CYS A 50 42.58 -18.04 -5.17
CA CYS A 50 41.64 -17.72 -6.22
C CYS A 50 40.35 -17.22 -5.56
N PHE A 51 40.15 -15.91 -5.57
CA PHE A 51 38.85 -15.31 -5.28
C PHE A 51 37.84 -15.90 -6.28
N TYR A 52 36.79 -16.56 -5.78
CA TYR A 52 35.62 -16.91 -6.58
C TYR A 52 34.95 -15.61 -7.04
N THR A 53 35.23 -15.17 -8.27
CA THR A 53 34.54 -14.02 -8.90
C THR A 53 33.46 -14.47 -9.86
N ASP A 54 32.55 -15.35 -9.43
CA ASP A 54 31.43 -15.82 -10.26
C ASP A 54 30.05 -15.56 -9.63
N TYR A 55 29.96 -14.66 -8.63
CA TYR A 55 28.65 -14.13 -8.25
C TYR A 55 28.29 -12.99 -9.21
N PRO A 56 27.19 -13.09 -9.99
CA PRO A 56 26.69 -11.91 -10.68
C PRO A 56 26.38 -10.86 -9.62
N ALA A 57 27.02 -9.70 -9.72
CA ALA A 57 26.68 -8.52 -8.94
C ALA A 57 25.21 -8.20 -9.22
N TYR A 58 24.32 -8.70 -8.36
CA TYR A 58 22.93 -8.32 -8.39
C TYR A 58 22.89 -6.81 -8.22
N ASN A 59 22.20 -6.15 -9.14
CA ASN A 59 21.96 -4.71 -9.09
C ASN A 59 21.10 -4.39 -7.86
N GLU A 60 21.79 -4.21 -6.74
CA GLU A 60 21.28 -3.81 -5.43
C GLU A 60 20.72 -2.38 -5.45
N THR A 61 21.14 -1.57 -6.45
CA THR A 61 20.80 -0.14 -6.54
C THR A 61 19.33 0.14 -6.86
N SER A 62 18.61 -0.78 -7.51
CA SER A 62 17.21 -0.58 -7.89
C SER A 62 16.24 -0.75 -6.71
N GLN A 63 16.53 -1.69 -5.81
CA GLN A 63 15.73 -1.92 -4.59
C GLN A 63 16.05 -0.88 -3.52
N LEU A 64 17.32 -0.51 -3.36
CA LEU A 64 17.74 0.58 -2.48
C LEU A 64 17.21 1.95 -2.94
N LYS A 65 17.07 2.22 -4.24
CA LYS A 65 16.43 3.45 -4.74
C LYS A 65 14.93 3.53 -4.40
N ARG A 66 14.22 2.39 -4.41
CA ARG A 66 12.81 2.32 -3.98
C ARG A 66 12.68 2.54 -2.47
N GLN A 67 13.56 1.93 -1.68
CA GLN A 67 13.60 2.11 -0.23
C GLN A 67 14.01 3.55 0.15
N ASN A 68 15.00 4.13 -0.51
CA ASN A 68 15.44 5.51 -0.25
C ASN A 68 14.40 6.58 -0.63
N LYS A 69 13.49 6.29 -1.57
CA LYS A 69 12.37 7.18 -1.89
C LYS A 69 11.27 7.15 -0.81
N GLN A 70 11.09 6.03 -0.13
CA GLN A 70 10.22 5.92 1.05
C GLN A 70 10.83 6.60 2.28
N ASN A 71 12.16 6.81 2.29
CA ASN A 71 12.89 7.38 3.43
C ASN A 71 12.91 8.92 3.51
N SER A 72 12.30 9.69 2.60
CA SER A 72 12.51 11.15 2.56
C SER A 72 11.26 12.03 2.60
N CYS A 73 10.12 11.51 3.07
CA CYS A 73 8.96 12.36 3.28
C CYS A 73 8.70 12.49 4.80
N SER A 74 9.14 13.62 5.36
CA SER A 74 8.89 14.02 6.75
C SER A 74 8.31 15.44 6.79
N PRO A 75 7.05 15.62 6.37
CA PRO A 75 6.38 16.92 6.41
C PRO A 75 6.36 17.48 7.83
N LYS A 76 6.77 18.75 7.99
CA LYS A 76 6.63 19.50 9.25
C LYS A 76 5.32 20.25 9.36
N GLY A 77 4.49 20.17 8.32
CA GLY A 77 3.19 20.79 8.30
C GLY A 77 2.35 20.38 7.09
N PRO A 78 1.07 20.81 7.07
CA PRO A 78 0.11 20.40 6.06
C PRO A 78 0.49 20.81 4.63
N GLY A 79 1.19 21.93 4.45
CA GLY A 79 1.65 22.40 3.13
C GLY A 79 2.73 21.51 2.49
N GLU A 80 3.49 20.80 3.31
CA GLU A 80 4.56 19.92 2.84
C GLU A 80 4.03 18.53 2.50
N SER A 81 2.94 18.10 3.13
CA SER A 81 2.32 16.78 2.93
C SER A 81 1.67 16.61 1.54
N PRO A 82 2.17 15.69 0.69
CA PRO A 82 1.54 15.36 -0.58
C PRO A 82 0.11 14.82 -0.42
N PHE A 83 -0.11 13.91 0.53
CA PHE A 83 -1.44 13.34 0.78
C PHE A 83 -2.43 14.44 1.21
N TRP A 84 -2.07 15.31 2.16
CA TRP A 84 -2.94 16.40 2.61
C TRP A 84 -3.31 17.38 1.48
N LYS A 85 -2.35 17.69 0.61
CA LYS A 85 -2.59 18.55 -0.56
C LYS A 85 -3.56 17.93 -1.57
N SER A 86 -3.56 16.61 -1.70
CA SER A 86 -4.47 15.90 -2.61
C SER A 86 -5.95 15.91 -2.15
N LEU A 87 -6.19 16.15 -0.86
CA LEU A 87 -7.53 16.13 -0.28
C LEU A 87 -8.31 17.42 -0.54
N LYS A 88 -9.63 17.28 -0.75
CA LYS A 88 -10.53 18.40 -1.03
C LYS A 88 -10.88 19.15 0.27
N PRO A 89 -10.94 20.49 0.26
CA PRO A 89 -11.50 21.25 1.38
C PRO A 89 -12.94 20.84 1.69
N TYR A 90 -13.35 20.89 2.95
CA TYR A 90 -14.73 20.63 3.36
C TYR A 90 -15.32 21.76 4.21
N LYS A 91 -14.94 21.85 5.49
CA LYS A 91 -15.44 22.86 6.44
C LYS A 91 -14.34 23.21 7.44
N GLY A 92 -14.06 24.50 7.62
CA GLY A 92 -12.98 24.94 8.49
C GLY A 92 -11.65 24.27 8.13
N SER A 93 -10.98 23.67 9.12
CA SER A 93 -9.74 22.89 8.96
C SER A 93 -9.93 21.51 8.35
N VAL A 94 -11.17 21.05 8.17
CA VAL A 94 -11.48 19.67 7.76
C VAL A 94 -11.38 19.52 6.25
N LYS A 95 -10.73 18.45 5.83
CA LYS A 95 -10.67 17.99 4.44
C LYS A 95 -11.44 16.69 4.21
N THR A 96 -11.64 16.32 2.95
CA THR A 96 -12.34 15.10 2.54
C THR A 96 -11.70 14.45 1.31
N ASN A 97 -11.94 13.15 1.13
CA ASN A 97 -11.59 12.42 -0.09
C ASN A 97 -12.53 12.75 -1.28
N GLY A 98 -13.56 13.57 -1.05
CA GLY A 98 -14.50 13.98 -2.08
C GLY A 98 -15.54 12.93 -2.47
N LEU A 99 -15.56 11.79 -1.76
CA LEU A 99 -16.57 10.75 -1.95
C LEU A 99 -17.82 11.04 -1.11
N SER A 100 -18.88 10.27 -1.37
CA SER A 100 -20.19 10.41 -0.71
C SER A 100 -20.63 9.12 -0.02
N GLY A 101 -21.62 9.25 0.86
CA GLY A 101 -22.15 8.14 1.66
C GLY A 101 -21.09 7.49 2.55
N LYS A 102 -21.18 6.17 2.74
CA LYS A 102 -20.27 5.38 3.60
C LYS A 102 -18.80 5.38 3.15
N LYS A 103 -18.52 5.75 1.88
CA LYS A 103 -17.17 5.87 1.32
C LYS A 103 -16.51 7.22 1.64
N ARG A 104 -17.29 8.20 2.11
CA ARG A 104 -16.75 9.49 2.53
C ARG A 104 -15.80 9.30 3.70
N ARG A 105 -14.70 10.04 3.66
CA ARG A 105 -13.76 10.19 4.78
C ARG A 105 -13.52 11.66 5.05
N TYR A 106 -13.28 11.97 6.32
CA TYR A 106 -12.86 13.29 6.77
C TYR A 106 -11.46 13.22 7.34
N TYR A 107 -10.73 14.32 7.22
CA TYR A 107 -9.32 14.39 7.58
C TYR A 107 -9.03 15.69 8.32
N GLU A 108 -8.23 15.60 9.38
CA GLU A 108 -7.63 16.75 10.06
C GLU A 108 -6.12 16.57 10.21
N TRP A 109 -5.40 17.69 10.13
CA TRP A 109 -3.98 17.70 10.44
C TRP A 109 -3.78 17.72 11.96
N ASP A 110 -2.97 16.79 12.49
CA ASP A 110 -2.50 16.86 13.87
C ASP A 110 -1.15 17.57 13.91
N TYR A 111 -1.16 18.81 14.41
CA TYR A 111 0.05 19.62 14.55
C TYR A 111 1.00 19.12 15.64
N THR A 112 0.54 18.27 16.55
CA THR A 112 1.35 17.71 17.63
C THR A 112 2.26 16.59 17.12
N HIS A 113 1.76 15.81 16.16
CA HIS A 113 2.42 14.60 15.67
C HIS A 113 2.80 14.65 14.20
N ASN A 114 2.39 15.69 13.46
CA ASN A 114 2.60 15.84 12.01
C ASN A 114 2.05 14.66 11.19
N ASP A 115 0.95 14.07 11.65
CA ASP A 115 0.18 13.06 10.95
C ASP A 115 -1.25 13.56 10.67
N ILE A 116 -2.05 12.72 10.00
CA ILE A 116 -3.39 13.09 9.55
C ILE A 116 -4.41 12.19 10.24
N GLU A 117 -5.24 12.77 11.08
CA GLU A 117 -6.35 12.09 11.73
C GLU A 117 -7.44 11.77 10.69
N VAL A 118 -7.90 10.52 10.64
CA VAL A 118 -8.87 10.02 9.67
C VAL A 118 -10.19 9.68 10.37
N TYR A 119 -11.31 10.07 9.77
CA TYR A 119 -12.65 9.80 10.29
C TYR A 119 -13.56 9.20 9.23
N ASP A 120 -14.52 8.40 9.67
CA ASP A 120 -15.55 7.80 8.82
C ASP A 120 -16.61 8.83 8.38
N SER A 121 -17.61 8.39 7.62
CA SER A 121 -18.69 9.28 7.15
C SER A 121 -19.58 9.83 8.27
N ASN A 122 -19.61 9.18 9.43
CA ASN A 122 -20.38 9.60 10.61
C ASN A 122 -19.59 10.53 11.53
N GLY A 123 -18.29 10.65 11.29
CA GLY A 123 -17.35 11.44 12.07
C GLY A 123 -16.63 10.65 13.16
N ASP A 124 -16.70 9.31 13.18
CA ASP A 124 -15.97 8.47 14.13
C ASP A 124 -14.50 8.30 13.71
N HIS A 125 -13.61 8.33 14.70
CA HIS A 125 -12.17 8.25 14.46
C HIS A 125 -11.74 6.85 13.99
N LEU A 126 -10.97 6.81 12.90
CA LEU A 126 -10.46 5.59 12.27
C LEU A 126 -8.96 5.36 12.48
N GLY A 127 -8.26 6.31 13.10
CA GLY A 127 -6.81 6.27 13.28
C GLY A 127 -6.12 7.46 12.63
N SER A 128 -4.79 7.42 12.67
CA SER A 128 -3.94 8.44 12.04
C SER A 128 -3.22 7.84 10.84
N ALA A 129 -3.13 8.62 9.76
CA ALA A 129 -2.45 8.27 8.53
C ALA A 129 -1.15 9.05 8.38
N GLU A 130 -0.14 8.42 7.79
CA GLU A 130 1.11 9.09 7.47
C GLU A 130 0.91 10.14 6.36
N PRO A 131 1.64 11.26 6.42
CA PRO A 131 1.35 12.43 5.60
C PRO A 131 1.82 12.33 4.14
N CYS A 132 2.50 11.26 3.74
CA CYS A 132 3.12 11.13 2.44
C CYS A 132 2.24 10.38 1.45
N GLU A 133 1.79 9.18 1.81
CA GLU A 133 0.94 8.32 0.98
C GLU A 133 -0.47 8.14 1.55
N GLY A 134 -0.71 8.56 2.81
CA GLY A 134 -1.99 8.41 3.49
C GLY A 134 -2.23 7.01 4.05
N LYS A 135 -1.17 6.21 4.25
CA LYS A 135 -1.28 4.88 4.88
C LYS A 135 -1.61 5.01 6.36
N MET A 136 -2.49 4.17 6.87
CA MET A 136 -2.81 4.15 8.31
C MET A 136 -1.59 3.69 9.12
N ILE A 137 -1.20 4.48 10.12
CA ILE A 137 -0.07 4.21 11.02
C ILE A 137 -0.50 4.02 12.48
N LYS A 138 -1.67 4.53 12.86
CA LYS A 138 -2.24 4.36 14.21
C LYS A 138 -3.65 3.79 14.11
N PRO A 139 -4.06 2.94 15.07
CA PRO A 139 -5.40 2.37 15.08
C PRO A 139 -6.46 3.41 15.49
N PRO A 140 -7.76 3.10 15.28
CA PRO A 140 -8.87 3.84 15.86
C PRO A 140 -8.74 3.99 17.38
N VAL A 141 -9.32 5.07 17.89
CA VAL A 141 -9.42 5.31 19.34
C VAL A 141 -10.87 5.58 19.67
N THR A 142 -11.43 4.72 20.51
CA THR A 142 -12.84 4.75 20.89
C THR A 142 -13.23 6.10 21.51
N GLY A 143 -14.40 6.62 21.13
CA GLY A 143 -14.96 7.87 21.64
C GLY A 143 -14.47 9.14 20.93
N ARG A 144 -13.32 9.10 20.25
CA ARG A 144 -12.83 10.25 19.46
C ARG A 144 -13.69 10.43 18.21
N ASN A 145 -14.10 11.67 17.95
CA ASN A 145 -14.94 12.01 16.82
C ASN A 145 -14.78 13.46 16.40
N ILE A 146 -15.29 13.78 15.20
CA ILE A 146 -15.23 15.11 14.58
C ILE A 146 -16.64 15.70 14.32
N ARG A 147 -17.66 15.18 14.99
CA ARG A 147 -19.07 15.49 14.68
C ARG A 147 -19.37 16.99 14.75
N ASP A 148 -18.83 17.67 15.75
CA ASP A 148 -19.09 19.11 15.95
C ASP A 148 -18.57 19.97 14.79
N LYS A 149 -17.45 19.57 14.16
CA LYS A 149 -16.88 20.28 13.02
C LYS A 149 -17.61 19.98 11.72
N ILE A 150 -18.08 18.75 11.52
CA ILE A 150 -18.76 18.35 10.27
C ILE A 150 -20.26 18.68 10.27
N ARG A 151 -20.91 18.63 11.43
CA ARG A 151 -22.36 18.85 11.61
C ARG A 151 -22.73 20.25 12.10
N LYS A 152 -21.76 21.15 12.29
CA LYS A 152 -21.99 22.46 12.93
C LYS A 152 -23.30 23.05 12.42
N ARG A 153 -24.29 23.13 13.33
CA ARG A 153 -25.57 23.77 13.10
C ARG A 153 -25.25 25.25 12.98
N GLU A 154 -25.55 25.85 11.83
CA GLU A 154 -25.64 27.29 11.75
C GLU A 154 -26.73 27.69 12.76
N ILE A 155 -26.33 28.46 13.78
CA ILE A 155 -27.23 29.04 14.77
C ILE A 155 -27.78 30.33 14.15
#